data_AF-A0A7Y2H8X2-F1
#
_entry.id   AF-A0A7Y2H8X2-F1
#
_cell.length_a   1.000
_cell.length_b   1.000
_cell.length_c   1.000
_cell.angle_alpha   90.00
_cell.angle_beta   90.00
_cell.angle_gamma   90.00
#
_symmetry.space_group_name_H-M   'P 1'
#
loop_
_entity.id
_entity.type
_entity.pdbx_description
1 polymer ?
#
loop_
_entity_poly.entity_id
_entity_poly.type
_entity_poly.pdbx_seq_one_letter_code
_entity_poly.pdbx_strand_id
1 'polypeptide(L)'
;MNNRISFELIWILITSLFVGLVMLPVYLNLGMDFPFYIQNIGSIIIAITFIRYIFLLKHHFFTLHKWFKVAFIFIPIPVFIFLVDVISEFQAFYDEEGIHSIMKDLSYQTQRSMSTYIRTEVVFFWTAAMISTIFLPIRMIISLWREINKGTH
;
A
#
# COMPACT_ATOMS: atom_id res chain seq x y z
N MET A 1 5.37 -12.56 -26.71
CA MET A 1 5.41 -11.43 -25.75
C MET A 1 6.43 -11.79 -24.70
N ASN A 2 7.47 -10.97 -24.49
CA ASN A 2 8.55 -11.30 -23.54
C ASN A 2 7.92 -11.56 -22.15
N ASN A 3 7.97 -12.79 -21.63
CA ASN A 3 7.20 -13.24 -20.44
C ASN A 3 7.32 -12.30 -19.21
N ARG A 4 8.37 -11.48 -19.19
CA ARG A 4 8.74 -10.53 -18.13
C ARG A 4 7.87 -9.26 -18.12
N ILE A 5 7.60 -8.70 -19.31
CA ILE A 5 6.77 -7.49 -19.44
C ILE A 5 5.31 -7.85 -19.21
N SER A 6 4.89 -9.02 -19.69
CA SER A 6 3.55 -9.54 -19.44
C SER A 6 3.26 -9.67 -17.94
N PHE A 7 4.22 -10.16 -17.13
CA PHE A 7 4.03 -10.30 -15.68
C PHE A 7 3.86 -8.95 -14.97
N GLU A 8 4.68 -7.94 -15.31
CA GLU A 8 4.53 -6.60 -14.73
C GLU A 8 3.22 -5.93 -15.14
N LEU A 9 2.83 -6.03 -16.41
CA LEU A 9 1.57 -5.46 -16.90
C LEU A 9 0.36 -6.11 -16.22
N ILE A 10 0.37 -7.45 -16.10
CA ILE A 10 -0.68 -8.19 -15.38
C ILE A 10 -0.73 -7.73 -13.92
N TRP A 11 0.42 -7.55 -13.27
CA TRP A 11 0.44 -7.12 -11.87
C TRP A 11 -0.06 -5.70 -11.67
N ILE A 12 0.32 -4.76 -12.55
CA ILE A 12 -0.18 -3.38 -12.51
C ILE A 12 -1.70 -3.39 -12.72
N LEU A 13 -2.20 -4.21 -13.64
CA LEU A 13 -3.64 -4.35 -13.89
C LEU A 13 -4.36 -4.92 -12.66
N ILE A 14 -3.84 -5.99 -12.05
CA ILE A 14 -4.40 -6.56 -10.82
C ILE A 14 -4.41 -5.52 -9.69
N THR A 15 -3.32 -4.79 -9.50
CA THR A 15 -3.21 -3.76 -8.46
C THR A 15 -4.22 -2.64 -8.71
N SER A 16 -4.33 -2.16 -9.94
CA SER A 16 -5.27 -1.09 -10.32
C SER A 16 -6.72 -1.54 -10.15
N LEU A 17 -7.05 -2.76 -10.56
CA LEU A 17 -8.37 -3.35 -10.37
C LEU A 17 -8.72 -3.50 -8.89
N PHE A 18 -7.76 -3.95 -8.08
CA PHE A 18 -7.95 -4.14 -6.65
C PHE A 18 -8.16 -2.80 -5.93
N VAL A 19 -7.34 -1.79 -6.23
CA VAL A 19 -7.56 -0.41 -5.73
C VAL A 19 -8.95 0.08 -6.11
N GLY A 20 -9.34 -0.10 -7.37
CA GLY A 20 -10.67 0.28 -7.84
C GLY A 20 -11.79 -0.41 -7.05
N LEU A 21 -11.67 -1.72 -6.81
CA LEU A 21 -12.67 -2.50 -6.06
C LEU A 21 -12.80 -2.02 -4.61
N VAL A 22 -11.67 -1.79 -3.94
CA VAL A 22 -11.64 -1.33 -2.56
C VAL A 22 -12.19 0.11 -2.44
N MET A 23 -11.80 1.01 -3.34
CA MET A 23 -12.26 2.40 -3.30
C MET A 23 -13.70 2.59 -3.83
N LEU A 24 -14.24 1.62 -4.58
CA LEU A 24 -15.57 1.71 -5.20
C LEU A 24 -16.69 2.07 -4.21
N PRO A 25 -16.89 1.37 -3.08
CA PRO A 25 -17.93 1.73 -2.12
C PRO A 25 -17.74 3.14 -1.54
N VAL A 26 -16.50 3.60 -1.36
CA VAL A 26 -16.22 4.97 -0.89
C VAL A 26 -16.68 5.98 -1.93
N TYR A 27 -16.31 5.78 -3.20
CA TYR A 27 -16.69 6.68 -4.28
C TYR A 27 -18.20 6.70 -4.54
N LEU A 28 -18.86 5.55 -4.51
CA LEU A 28 -20.31 5.46 -4.76
C LEU A 28 -21.16 6.12 -3.66
N ASN A 29 -20.67 6.17 -2.41
CA ASN A 29 -21.43 6.72 -1.29
C ASN A 29 -21.02 8.15 -0.92
N LEU A 30 -19.74 8.51 -1.05
CA LEU A 30 -19.21 9.83 -0.64
C LEU A 30 -18.77 10.69 -1.82
N GLY A 31 -18.63 10.14 -3.03
CA GLY A 31 -18.24 10.90 -4.21
C GLY A 31 -16.95 11.71 -3.98
N MET A 32 -17.01 13.02 -4.20
CA MET A 32 -15.86 13.92 -4.05
C MET A 32 -15.63 14.40 -2.60
N ASP A 33 -16.53 14.08 -1.67
CA ASP A 33 -16.48 14.58 -0.30
C ASP A 33 -15.45 13.86 0.57
N PHE A 34 -14.87 12.77 0.08
CA PHE A 34 -13.81 12.04 0.79
C PHE A 34 -12.43 12.66 0.50
N PRO A 35 -11.76 13.29 1.49
CA PRO A 35 -10.52 14.02 1.22
C PRO A 35 -9.28 13.11 1.15
N PHE A 36 -9.37 11.86 1.66
CA PHE A 36 -8.23 10.96 1.80
C PHE A 36 -8.02 9.99 0.63
N TYR A 37 -8.53 10.31 -0.57
CA TYR A 37 -8.35 9.43 -1.74
C TYR A 37 -6.89 9.13 -2.02
N ILE A 38 -6.03 10.16 -2.03
CA ILE A 38 -4.61 10.02 -2.39
C ILE A 38 -3.88 9.21 -1.33
N GLN A 39 -4.10 9.53 -0.07
CA GLN A 39 -3.48 8.86 1.08
C GLN A 39 -3.85 7.38 1.13
N ASN A 40 -5.14 7.07 0.95
CA ASN A 40 -5.65 5.70 1.02
C ASN A 40 -5.22 4.87 -0.20
N ILE A 41 -5.38 5.40 -1.42
CA ILE A 41 -4.91 4.75 -2.65
C ILE A 41 -3.39 4.51 -2.58
N GLY A 42 -2.63 5.50 -2.13
CA GLY A 42 -1.19 5.38 -1.93
C GLY A 42 -0.85 4.24 -0.98
N SER A 43 -1.52 4.16 0.17
CA SER A 43 -1.34 3.09 1.15
C SER A 43 -1.64 1.70 0.57
N ILE A 44 -2.74 1.56 -0.18
CA ILE A 44 -3.10 0.29 -0.86
C ILE A 44 -2.00 -0.12 -1.86
N ILE A 45 -1.57 0.80 -2.72
CA ILE A 45 -0.54 0.53 -3.73
C ILE A 45 0.79 0.15 -3.07
N ILE A 46 1.21 0.87 -2.03
CA ILE A 46 2.44 0.57 -1.28
C ILE A 46 2.33 -0.82 -0.65
N ALA A 47 1.24 -1.13 0.05
CA ALA A 47 1.02 -2.42 0.69
C ALA A 47 1.13 -3.57 -0.32
N ILE A 48 0.37 -3.52 -1.42
CA ILE A 48 0.35 -4.58 -2.44
C ILE A 48 1.71 -4.72 -3.11
N THR A 49 2.34 -3.59 -3.45
CA THR A 49 3.63 -3.57 -4.15
C THR A 49 4.76 -4.10 -3.27
N PHE A 50 4.84 -3.66 -2.01
CA PHE A 50 5.88 -4.09 -1.09
C PHE A 50 5.66 -5.53 -0.63
N ILE A 51 4.42 -5.96 -0.38
CA ILE A 51 4.10 -7.37 -0.10
C ILE A 51 4.52 -8.26 -1.29
N ARG A 52 4.27 -7.83 -2.53
CA ARG A 52 4.79 -8.54 -3.72
C ARG A 52 6.30 -8.67 -3.68
N TYR A 53 7.01 -7.56 -3.50
CA TYR A 53 8.48 -7.56 -3.48
C TYR A 53 9.08 -8.29 -2.29
N ILE A 54 8.30 -8.39 -1.20
CA ILE A 54 8.55 -9.38 -0.18
C ILE A 54 8.28 -10.73 -0.84
N PHE A 55 7.09 -11.32 -0.76
CA PHE A 55 6.88 -12.76 -1.03
C PHE A 55 7.40 -13.26 -2.39
N LEU A 56 7.15 -12.53 -3.48
CA LEU A 56 7.43 -12.97 -4.84
C LEU A 56 8.82 -12.58 -5.36
N LEU A 57 9.73 -12.08 -4.50
CA LEU A 57 11.09 -11.70 -4.92
C LEU A 57 11.75 -12.76 -5.80
N LYS A 58 11.66 -14.04 -5.42
CA LYS A 58 12.28 -15.18 -6.14
C LYS A 58 11.82 -15.32 -7.60
N HIS A 59 10.60 -14.87 -7.92
CA HIS A 59 10.01 -14.97 -9.26
C HIS A 59 10.28 -13.72 -10.10
N HIS A 60 10.83 -12.68 -9.47
CA HIS A 60 11.14 -11.43 -10.12
C HIS A 60 12.57 -11.41 -10.64
N PHE A 61 12.74 -11.01 -11.91
CA PHE A 61 14.04 -10.81 -12.54
C PHE A 61 14.96 -9.82 -11.79
N PHE A 62 14.42 -8.91 -10.98
CA PHE A 62 15.20 -7.98 -10.16
C PHE A 62 16.03 -8.66 -9.05
N THR A 63 15.84 -9.96 -8.83
CA THR A 63 16.71 -10.79 -7.98
C THR A 63 18.18 -10.79 -8.44
N LEU A 64 18.45 -10.46 -9.72
CA LEU A 64 19.79 -10.51 -10.31
C LEU A 64 20.52 -9.15 -10.34
N HIS A 65 19.83 -8.03 -10.11
CA HIS A 65 20.46 -6.70 -10.16
C HIS A 65 20.63 -6.12 -8.75
N LYS A 66 21.88 -6.14 -8.27
CA LYS A 66 22.29 -5.62 -6.95
C LYS A 66 21.79 -4.19 -6.70
N TRP A 67 21.88 -3.31 -7.69
CA TRP A 67 21.42 -1.92 -7.59
C TRP A 67 19.94 -1.78 -7.22
N PHE A 68 19.08 -2.67 -7.73
CA PHE A 68 17.66 -2.65 -7.39
C PHE A 68 17.45 -3.01 -5.91
N LYS A 69 18.13 -4.04 -5.41
CA LYS A 69 18.06 -4.43 -3.99
C LYS A 69 18.53 -3.30 -3.08
N VAL A 70 19.60 -2.59 -3.47
CA VAL A 70 20.10 -1.42 -2.74
C VAL A 70 19.08 -0.30 -2.75
N ALA A 71 18.49 0.05 -3.90
CA ALA A 71 17.44 1.07 -3.96
C ALA A 71 16.25 0.71 -3.04
N PHE A 72 15.83 -0.54 -3.02
CA PHE A 72 14.73 -1.04 -2.19
C PHE A 72 15.06 -1.15 -0.69
N ILE A 73 16.32 -0.93 -0.29
CA ILE A 73 16.70 -0.72 1.11
C ILE A 73 16.43 0.72 1.53
N PHE A 74 16.63 1.69 0.63
CA PHE A 74 16.49 3.12 0.94
C PHE A 74 15.09 3.69 0.65
N ILE A 75 14.39 3.21 -0.38
CA ILE A 75 13.00 3.63 -0.71
C ILE A 75 12.03 3.53 0.48
N PRO A 76 12.10 2.51 1.36
CA PRO A 76 11.28 2.46 2.56
C PRO A 76 11.38 3.68 3.48
N ILE A 77 12.49 4.44 3.47
CA ILE A 77 12.69 5.60 4.35
C ILE A 77 11.70 6.74 4.03
N PRO A 78 11.65 7.31 2.80
CA PRO A 78 10.65 8.31 2.47
C PRO A 78 9.22 7.77 2.51
N VAL A 79 9.02 6.48 2.19
CA VAL A 79 7.70 5.84 2.27
C VAL A 79 7.21 5.77 3.72
N PHE A 80 8.08 5.47 4.67
CA PHE A 80 7.74 5.48 6.09
C PHE A 80 7.27 6.86 6.55
N ILE A 81 7.98 7.92 6.15
CA ILE A 81 7.60 9.31 6.48
C ILE A 81 6.21 9.62 5.91
N PHE A 82 5.99 9.33 4.63
CA PHE A 82 4.66 9.49 4.00
C PHE A 82 3.56 8.74 4.76
N LEU A 83 3.79 7.49 5.17
CA LEU A 83 2.81 6.71 5.91
C LEU A 83 2.52 7.31 7.30
N VAL A 84 3.52 7.88 7.98
CA VAL A 84 3.29 8.59 9.25
C VAL A 84 2.36 9.78 9.03
N ASP A 85 2.60 10.58 7.98
CA ASP A 85 1.73 11.72 7.65
C ASP A 85 0.30 11.27 7.36
N VAL A 86 0.12 10.21 6.57
CA VAL A 86 -1.20 9.64 6.24
C VAL A 86 -2.01 9.30 7.49
N ILE A 87 -1.43 8.60 8.46
CA ILE A 87 -2.17 8.21 9.67
C ILE A 87 -2.43 9.41 10.58
N SER A 88 -1.49 10.35 10.66
CA SER A 88 -1.64 11.56 11.46
C SER A 88 -2.76 12.45 10.93
N GLU A 89 -2.81 12.71 9.62
CA GLU A 89 -3.88 13.48 8.99
C GLU A 89 -5.24 12.79 9.15
N PHE A 90 -5.30 11.46 8.95
CA PHE A 90 -6.54 10.71 9.07
C PHE A 90 -7.07 10.70 10.51
N GLN A 91 -6.18 10.54 11.50
CA GLN A 91 -6.55 10.59 12.92
C GLN A 91 -7.03 12.00 13.32
N ALA A 92 -6.32 13.04 12.90
CA ALA A 92 -6.73 14.42 13.18
C ALA A 92 -8.14 14.71 12.63
N PHE A 93 -8.42 14.33 11.38
CA PHE A 93 -9.76 14.48 10.82
C PHE A 93 -10.82 13.64 11.53
N TYR A 94 -10.47 12.40 11.89
CA TYR A 94 -11.37 11.50 12.61
C TYR A 94 -11.76 12.05 13.99
N ASP A 95 -10.82 12.68 14.69
CA ASP A 95 -11.01 13.20 16.04
C ASP A 95 -11.63 14.60 16.06
N GLU A 96 -11.28 15.47 15.11
CA GLU A 96 -11.74 16.87 15.07
C GLU A 96 -13.10 17.04 14.37
N GLU A 97 -13.23 16.54 13.15
CA GLU A 97 -14.46 16.68 12.36
C GLU A 97 -15.37 15.47 12.48
N GLY A 98 -14.77 14.28 12.59
CA GLY A 98 -15.44 13.00 12.59
C GLY A 98 -15.89 12.57 11.19
N ILE A 99 -15.71 11.30 10.83
CA ILE A 99 -16.09 10.76 9.50
C ILE A 99 -17.57 10.99 9.15
N HIS A 100 -18.44 11.19 10.15
CA HIS A 100 -19.84 11.51 9.92
C HIS A 100 -20.07 12.90 9.30
N SER A 101 -19.11 13.83 9.41
CA SER A 101 -19.21 15.19 8.86
C SER A 101 -19.33 15.21 7.33
N ILE A 102 -18.74 14.22 6.66
CA ILE A 102 -18.72 14.03 5.20
C ILE A 102 -19.79 13.03 4.70
N MET A 103 -20.73 12.64 5.57
CA MET A 103 -21.77 11.66 5.26
C MET A 103 -23.19 12.17 5.53
N LYS A 104 -23.37 13.51 5.60
CA LYS A 104 -24.62 14.15 6.06
C LYS A 104 -25.85 13.75 5.25
N ASP A 105 -25.67 13.48 3.96
CA ASP A 105 -26.77 13.13 3.04
C ASP A 105 -27.11 11.63 3.04
N LEU A 106 -26.35 10.81 3.76
CA LEU A 106 -26.57 9.37 3.86
C LEU A 106 -27.53 9.04 5.02
N SER A 107 -28.27 7.93 4.89
CA SER A 107 -29.10 7.41 5.98
C SER A 107 -28.23 7.04 7.19
N TYR A 108 -28.75 7.17 8.42
CA TYR A 108 -28.00 6.84 9.65
C TYR A 108 -27.37 5.44 9.62
N GLN A 109 -28.08 4.44 9.11
CA GLN A 109 -27.57 3.08 8.99
C GLN A 109 -26.39 3.01 8.00
N THR A 110 -26.50 3.68 6.86
CA THR A 110 -25.44 3.77 5.85
C THR A 110 -24.23 4.53 6.38
N GLN A 111 -24.45 5.63 7.12
CA GLN A 111 -23.37 6.39 7.76
C GLN A 111 -22.56 5.51 8.73
N ARG A 112 -23.24 4.71 9.55
CA ARG A 112 -22.58 3.80 10.50
C ARG A 112 -21.77 2.72 9.78
N SER A 113 -22.33 2.10 8.74
CA SER A 113 -21.62 1.07 7.97
C SER A 113 -20.43 1.66 7.20
N MET A 114 -20.60 2.81 6.57
CA MET A 114 -19.54 3.46 5.78
C MET A 114 -18.43 4.02 6.68
N SER A 115 -18.77 4.61 7.82
CA SER A 115 -17.77 5.07 8.80
C SER A 115 -16.90 3.92 9.29
N THR A 116 -17.52 2.78 9.62
CA THR A 116 -16.79 1.56 10.00
C THR A 116 -15.94 1.05 8.84
N TYR A 117 -16.50 0.99 7.63
CA TYR A 117 -15.79 0.53 6.44
C TYR A 117 -14.54 1.36 6.16
N ILE A 118 -14.69 2.68 6.02
CA ILE A 118 -13.58 3.60 5.71
C ILE A 118 -12.50 3.52 6.76
N ARG A 119 -12.88 3.54 8.05
CA ARG A 119 -11.92 3.44 9.15
C ARG A 119 -11.15 2.12 9.10
N THR A 120 -11.85 1.01 8.92
CA THR A 120 -11.21 -0.30 8.83
C THR A 120 -10.30 -0.40 7.61
N GLU A 121 -10.76 0.07 6.46
CA GLU A 121 -10.02 0.03 5.20
C GLU A 121 -8.72 0.84 5.28
N VAL A 122 -8.80 2.12 5.65
CA VAL A 122 -7.65 3.02 5.77
C VAL A 122 -6.64 2.44 6.76
N VAL A 123 -7.09 2.04 7.96
CA VAL A 123 -6.20 1.48 8.99
C VAL A 123 -5.59 0.15 8.55
N PHE A 124 -6.35 -0.70 7.87
CA PHE A 124 -5.87 -2.00 7.40
C PHE A 124 -4.76 -1.84 6.37
N PHE A 125 -4.98 -1.05 5.31
CA PHE A 125 -3.98 -0.88 4.25
C PHE A 125 -2.80 -0.04 4.71
N TRP A 126 -3.02 0.97 5.55
CA TRP A 126 -1.93 1.69 6.20
C TRP A 126 -1.06 0.74 7.03
N THR A 127 -1.67 -0.12 7.85
CA THR A 127 -0.92 -1.09 8.69
C THR A 127 -0.14 -2.08 7.81
N ALA A 128 -0.77 -2.60 6.75
CA ALA A 128 -0.11 -3.49 5.81
C ALA A 128 1.06 -2.81 5.07
N ALA A 129 0.88 -1.55 4.67
CA ALA A 129 1.93 -0.72 4.06
C ALA A 129 3.07 -0.47 5.06
N MET A 130 2.76 -0.16 6.32
CA MET A 130 3.74 0.12 7.36
C MET A 130 4.59 -1.12 7.70
N ILE A 131 3.93 -2.26 7.91
CA ILE A 131 4.61 -3.54 8.14
C ILE A 131 5.50 -3.88 6.94
N SER A 132 4.95 -3.85 5.73
CA SER A 132 5.73 -4.20 4.54
C SER A 132 6.90 -3.24 4.30
N THR A 133 6.77 -1.96 4.64
CA THR A 133 7.86 -0.96 4.59
C THR A 133 9.02 -1.35 5.52
N ILE A 134 8.74 -1.88 6.71
CA ILE A 134 9.77 -2.33 7.65
C ILE A 134 10.42 -3.64 7.19
N PHE A 135 9.63 -4.59 6.66
CA PHE A 135 10.13 -5.91 6.27
C PHE A 135 10.86 -5.95 4.92
N LEU A 136 10.52 -5.05 4.00
CA LEU A 136 11.14 -4.98 2.68
C LEU A 136 12.68 -4.82 2.73
N PRO A 137 13.27 -3.85 3.45
CA PRO A 137 14.72 -3.67 3.49
C PRO A 137 15.43 -4.87 4.12
N ILE A 138 14.85 -5.44 5.19
CA ILE A 138 15.38 -6.65 5.86
C ILE A 138 15.50 -7.78 4.84
N ARG A 139 14.45 -8.01 4.05
CA ARG A 139 14.47 -9.06 3.03
C ARG A 139 15.49 -8.78 1.92
N MET A 140 15.67 -7.52 1.50
CA MET A 140 16.68 -7.16 0.50
C MET A 140 18.11 -7.38 1.00
N ILE A 141 18.38 -7.05 2.27
CA ILE A 141 19.69 -7.30 2.91
C ILE A 141 19.99 -8.81 2.93
N ILE A 142 19.04 -9.63 3.37
CA ILE A 142 19.19 -11.10 3.38
C ILE A 142 19.45 -11.63 1.96
N SER A 143 18.74 -11.09 0.96
CA SER A 143 18.94 -11.47 -0.45
C SER A 143 20.33 -11.14 -0.97
N LEU A 144 20.85 -9.95 -0.65
CA LEU A 144 22.21 -9.52 -1.01
C LEU A 144 23.28 -10.37 -0.31
N TRP A 145 23.12 -10.60 0.99
CA TRP A 145 24.05 -11.41 1.78
C TRP A 145 24.16 -12.85 1.24
N ARG A 146 23.03 -13.47 0.89
CA ARG A 146 23.01 -14.80 0.25
C ARG A 146 23.65 -14.81 -1.14
N GLU A 147 23.62 -13.71 -1.87
CA GLU A 147 24.26 -13.61 -3.19
C GLU A 147 25.78 -13.50 -3.08
N ILE A 148 26.27 -12.75 -2.09
CA ILE A 148 27.70 -12.58 -1.81
C ILE A 148 28.32 -13.90 -1.31
N ASN A 149 27.64 -14.63 -0.42
CA ASN A 149 28.17 -15.85 0.21
C ASN A 149 27.96 -17.13 -0.63
N LYS A 150 27.36 -17.05 -1.82
CA LYS A 150 27.16 -18.22 -2.70
C LYS A 150 28.44 -18.73 -3.38
N GLY A 151 29.55 -18.00 -3.25
CA GLY A 151 30.88 -18.38 -3.77
C GLY A 151 31.91 -18.74 -2.70
N THR A 152 31.53 -18.85 -1.43
CA THR A 152 32.41 -19.23 -0.31
C THR A 152 32.11 -20.65 0.18
N HIS A 153 32.26 -21.62 -0.71
CA HIS A 153 32.34 -23.05 -0.39
C HIS A 153 33.56 -23.65 -1.07
#